data_AF-A0A7W9HEF7-F1
#
_entry.id   AF-A0A7W9HEF7-F1
#
_cell.length_a   1.000
_cell.length_b   1.000
_cell.length_c   1.000
_cell.angle_alpha   90.00
_cell.angle_beta   90.00
_cell.angle_gamma   90.00
#
_symmetry.space_group_name_H-M   'P 1'
#
loop_
_entity.id
_entity.type
_entity.pdbx_description
1 polymer ?
#
loop_
_entity_poly.entity_id
_entity_poly.type
_entity_poly.pdbx_seq_one_letter_code
_entity_poly.pdbx_strand_id
1 'polypeptide(L)'
;MIDIADQLKAIQREVHAGTADTVGVLLRRTYTAAAEDVWDAVTDPERLKRWFLPVSGDLRVGGSFQLEGNASGDILTCAPPKLLRVTFGGETSIVELRLIPEGNDRTTVELEHTVPKAMAGSGAGALYVGPGWDGALLGLALFLAGETGEGFDPTTAAASPETQRFNLGSIELWTAAVEESGTATAEELAAAVEASKAQFAPDAEDQA
;
A
#
# COMPACT_ATOMS: atom_id res chain seq x y z
N MET A 1 17.69 6.85 -11.08
CA MET A 1 16.88 7.92 -10.45
C MET A 1 15.45 7.61 -10.78
N ILE A 2 14.60 7.45 -9.78
CA ILE A 2 13.19 7.09 -9.97
C ILE A 2 12.49 8.27 -10.66
N ASP A 3 11.81 8.01 -11.79
CA ASP A 3 10.90 9.00 -12.36
C ASP A 3 9.61 9.02 -11.52
N ILE A 4 9.57 9.92 -10.54
CA ILE A 4 8.48 10.02 -9.57
C ILE A 4 7.13 10.20 -10.28
N ALA A 5 7.08 11.03 -11.34
CA ALA A 5 5.85 11.31 -12.05
C ALA A 5 5.30 10.05 -12.74
N ASP A 6 6.17 9.26 -13.37
CA ASP A 6 5.76 8.02 -14.01
C ASP A 6 5.37 6.93 -12.99
N GLN A 7 6.07 6.85 -11.85
CA GLN A 7 5.68 5.93 -10.77
C GLN A 7 4.31 6.25 -10.18
N LEU A 8 4.00 7.54 -9.98
CA LEU A 8 2.71 7.98 -9.45
C LEU A 8 1.56 7.69 -10.42
N LYS A 9 1.77 7.93 -11.72
CA LYS A 9 0.80 7.64 -12.79
C LYS A 9 0.54 6.15 -12.99
N ALA A 10 1.50 5.30 -12.65
CA ALA A 10 1.37 3.84 -12.78
C ALA A 10 0.38 3.22 -11.79
N ILE A 11 -0.07 3.99 -10.79
CA ILE A 11 -1.00 3.53 -9.75
C ILE A 11 -2.36 4.21 -9.97
N GLN A 12 -3.40 3.41 -10.09
CA GLN A 12 -4.78 3.87 -10.02
C GLN A 12 -5.25 3.83 -8.58
N ARG A 13 -6.05 4.82 -8.17
CA ARG A 13 -6.50 5.00 -6.78
C ARG A 13 -7.99 5.30 -6.78
N GLU A 14 -8.72 4.64 -5.91
CA GLU A 14 -10.13 4.89 -5.66
C GLU A 14 -10.39 4.88 -4.16
N VAL A 15 -11.32 5.73 -3.71
CA VAL A 15 -11.84 5.74 -2.35
C VAL A 15 -13.31 5.36 -2.42
N HIS A 16 -13.69 4.32 -1.67
CA HIS A 16 -15.08 3.87 -1.61
C HIS A 16 -15.61 3.93 -0.19
N ALA A 17 -16.84 4.44 -0.05
CA ALA A 17 -17.65 4.18 1.14
C ALA A 17 -18.18 2.74 1.00
N GLY A 18 -17.67 1.83 1.83
CA GLY A 18 -18.12 0.44 1.80
C GLY A 18 -19.57 0.30 2.25
N THR A 19 -20.17 -0.86 1.96
CA THR A 19 -21.60 -1.13 2.16
C THR A 19 -22.05 -1.21 3.62
N ALA A 20 -21.14 -1.09 4.61
CA ALA A 20 -21.39 -1.38 6.02
C ALA A 20 -20.64 -0.43 6.99
N ASP A 21 -20.71 0.88 6.77
CA ASP A 21 -20.03 1.89 7.60
C ASP A 21 -18.51 1.72 7.63
N THR A 22 -17.93 1.42 6.47
CA THR A 22 -16.49 1.30 6.26
C THR A 22 -16.01 2.31 5.24
N VAL A 23 -14.73 2.66 5.33
CA VAL A 23 -13.98 3.42 4.34
C VAL A 23 -12.96 2.47 3.75
N GLY A 24 -12.92 2.38 2.42
CA GLY A 24 -11.96 1.55 1.72
C GLY A 24 -11.14 2.34 0.72
N VAL A 25 -9.87 1.96 0.61
CA VAL A 25 -8.98 2.39 -0.47
C VAL A 25 -8.72 1.23 -1.39
N LEU A 26 -8.76 1.49 -2.69
CA LEU A 26 -8.48 0.53 -3.74
C LEU A 26 -7.35 1.06 -4.61
N LEU A 27 -6.31 0.27 -4.76
CA LEU A 27 -5.15 0.58 -5.58
C LEU A 27 -4.98 -0.47 -6.66
N ARG A 28 -4.64 -0.05 -7.88
CA ARG A 28 -4.24 -0.97 -8.94
C ARG A 28 -2.93 -0.55 -9.58
N ARG A 29 -2.05 -1.53 -9.79
CA ARG A 29 -0.82 -1.33 -10.55
C ARG A 29 -0.50 -2.58 -11.36
N THR A 30 -0.14 -2.39 -12.62
CA THR A 30 0.32 -3.48 -13.49
C THR A 30 1.83 -3.59 -13.49
N TYR A 31 2.32 -4.82 -13.42
CA TYR A 31 3.75 -5.16 -13.44
C TYR A 31 4.06 -6.04 -14.65
N THR A 32 5.26 -5.88 -15.21
CA THR A 32 5.81 -6.77 -16.24
C THR A 32 6.43 -8.00 -15.58
N ALA A 33 5.60 -8.81 -14.94
CA ALA A 33 5.96 -10.08 -14.31
C ALA A 33 4.78 -11.07 -14.37
N ALA A 34 5.10 -12.37 -14.42
CA ALA A 34 4.11 -13.44 -14.30
C ALA A 34 3.43 -13.41 -12.93
N ALA A 35 2.19 -13.89 -12.84
CA ALA A 35 1.42 -13.81 -11.61
C ALA A 35 2.06 -14.62 -10.48
N GLU A 36 2.72 -15.73 -10.82
CA GLU A 36 3.49 -16.58 -9.92
C GLU A 36 4.68 -15.82 -9.32
N ASP A 37 5.41 -15.05 -10.12
CA ASP A 37 6.54 -14.26 -9.65
C ASP A 37 6.11 -13.13 -8.71
N VAL A 38 4.99 -12.47 -9.05
CA VAL A 38 4.38 -11.44 -8.19
C VAL A 38 3.86 -12.06 -6.90
N TRP A 39 3.20 -13.22 -6.98
CA TRP A 39 2.67 -13.94 -5.83
C TRP A 39 3.78 -14.32 -4.84
N ASP A 40 4.85 -14.90 -5.34
CA ASP A 40 6.01 -15.25 -4.51
C ASP A 40 6.65 -13.99 -3.91
N ALA A 41 6.73 -12.88 -4.67
CA ALA A 41 7.27 -11.62 -4.17
C ALA A 41 6.47 -11.04 -2.98
N VAL A 42 5.16 -11.31 -2.90
CA VAL A 42 4.26 -10.79 -1.85
C VAL A 42 3.90 -11.81 -0.78
N THR A 43 4.31 -13.09 -0.91
CA THR A 43 3.97 -14.14 0.06
C THR A 43 5.16 -14.92 0.63
N ASP A 44 6.30 -14.97 -0.08
CA ASP A 44 7.53 -15.59 0.45
C ASP A 44 8.25 -14.57 1.37
N PRO A 45 8.42 -14.87 2.67
CA PRO A 45 9.10 -13.99 3.62
C PRO A 45 10.52 -13.61 3.20
N GLU A 46 11.25 -14.53 2.55
CA GLU A 46 12.63 -14.29 2.10
C GLU A 46 12.68 -13.32 0.91
N ARG A 47 11.60 -13.27 0.12
CA ARG A 47 11.46 -12.29 -0.97
C ARG A 47 10.89 -10.96 -0.47
N LEU A 48 9.88 -11.00 0.39
CA LEU A 48 9.25 -9.80 0.98
C LEU A 48 10.26 -8.87 1.64
N LYS A 49 11.14 -9.41 2.49
CA LYS A 49 12.14 -8.61 3.22
C LYS A 49 13.15 -7.88 2.33
N ARG A 50 13.21 -8.20 1.03
CA ARG A 50 14.12 -7.57 0.06
C ARG A 50 13.58 -6.26 -0.50
N TRP A 51 12.30 -5.97 -0.32
CA TRP A 51 11.65 -4.78 -0.89
C TRP A 51 10.56 -4.15 -0.01
N PHE A 52 10.07 -4.91 0.97
CA PHE A 52 9.10 -4.48 1.98
C PHE A 52 9.65 -4.74 3.39
N LEU A 53 8.78 -4.92 4.37
CA LEU A 53 9.17 -5.22 5.75
C LEU A 53 9.38 -6.73 5.96
N PRO A 54 10.33 -7.13 6.83
CA PRO A 54 10.41 -8.50 7.30
C PRO A 54 9.09 -8.93 7.96
N VAL A 55 8.67 -10.16 7.67
CA VAL A 55 7.45 -10.76 8.21
C VAL A 55 7.77 -12.02 8.99
N SER A 56 7.12 -12.21 10.14
CA SER A 56 7.22 -13.40 10.98
C SER A 56 5.85 -13.86 11.45
N GLY A 57 5.74 -15.11 11.93
CA GLY A 57 4.49 -15.66 12.48
C GLY A 57 4.17 -17.07 11.98
N ASP A 58 2.91 -17.47 12.14
CA ASP A 58 2.36 -18.72 11.62
C ASP A 58 1.71 -18.45 10.26
N LEU A 59 2.54 -18.42 9.21
CA LEU A 59 2.18 -17.95 7.87
C LEU A 59 1.36 -18.98 7.07
N ARG A 60 0.20 -19.34 7.62
CA ARG A 60 -0.80 -20.23 7.01
C ARG A 60 -2.19 -19.68 7.29
N VAL A 61 -3.19 -20.14 6.53
CA VAL A 61 -4.60 -19.79 6.78
C VAL A 61 -4.99 -20.14 8.22
N GLY A 62 -5.59 -19.17 8.91
CA GLY A 62 -5.97 -19.24 10.32
C GLY A 62 -4.81 -19.03 11.30
N GLY A 63 -3.58 -18.79 10.82
CA GLY A 63 -2.46 -18.32 11.62
C GLY A 63 -2.32 -16.80 11.56
N SER A 64 -1.24 -16.28 12.14
CA SER A 64 -0.99 -14.84 12.30
C SER A 64 0.36 -14.41 11.71
N PHE A 65 0.48 -13.12 11.39
CA PHE A 65 1.70 -12.48 10.92
C PHE A 65 2.01 -11.20 11.70
N GLN A 66 3.28 -10.82 11.74
CA GLN A 66 3.78 -9.56 12.25
C GLN A 66 4.77 -8.98 11.24
N LEU A 67 4.51 -7.75 10.79
CA LEU A 67 5.49 -6.94 10.06
C LEU A 67 6.36 -6.19 11.08
N GLU A 68 7.67 -6.30 10.96
CA GLU A 68 8.59 -5.64 11.91
C GLU A 68 8.38 -4.12 11.94
N GLY A 69 8.20 -3.56 13.14
CA GLY A 69 7.98 -2.12 13.34
C GLY A 69 6.65 -1.59 12.81
N ASN A 70 5.72 -2.45 12.41
CA ASN A 70 4.46 -2.07 11.78
C ASN A 70 3.29 -2.96 12.29
N ALA A 71 2.28 -3.19 11.46
CA ALA A 71 1.08 -3.92 11.83
C ALA A 71 1.27 -5.44 11.91
N SER A 72 0.41 -6.07 12.69
CA SER A 72 0.15 -7.51 12.69
C SER A 72 -1.28 -7.80 12.26
N GLY A 73 -1.55 -9.08 12.03
CA GLY A 73 -2.89 -9.56 11.77
C GLY A 73 -2.94 -11.07 11.57
N ASP A 74 -4.10 -11.54 11.13
CA ASP A 74 -4.41 -12.94 10.90
C ASP A 74 -4.64 -13.20 9.41
N ILE A 75 -4.19 -14.38 8.96
CA ILE A 75 -4.36 -14.80 7.57
C ILE A 75 -5.73 -15.45 7.41
N LEU A 76 -6.66 -14.72 6.81
CA LEU A 76 -8.05 -15.15 6.64
C LEU A 76 -8.22 -16.05 5.41
N THR A 77 -7.51 -15.75 4.32
CA THR A 77 -7.59 -16.51 3.08
C THR A 77 -6.26 -16.43 2.34
N CYS A 78 -5.78 -17.56 1.83
CA CYS A 78 -4.61 -17.63 0.97
C CYS A 78 -4.92 -18.63 -0.14
N ALA A 79 -5.13 -18.12 -1.36
CA ALA A 79 -5.45 -18.91 -2.54
C ALA A 79 -4.48 -18.55 -3.68
N PRO A 80 -3.29 -19.19 -3.72
CA PRO A 80 -2.27 -18.90 -4.71
C PRO A 80 -2.72 -19.17 -6.17
N PRO A 81 -2.22 -18.40 -7.16
CA PRO A 81 -1.51 -17.12 -7.03
C PRO A 81 -2.50 -15.93 -7.08
N LYS A 82 -3.74 -16.06 -6.58
CA LYS A 82 -4.84 -15.15 -6.94
C LYS A 82 -5.28 -14.22 -5.84
N LEU A 83 -5.31 -14.68 -4.59
CA LEU A 83 -6.00 -13.97 -3.51
C LEU A 83 -5.33 -14.20 -2.16
N LEU A 84 -4.93 -13.11 -1.51
CA LEU A 84 -4.54 -13.06 -0.11
C LEU A 84 -5.48 -12.11 0.64
N ARG A 85 -6.06 -12.56 1.75
CA ARG A 85 -6.90 -11.74 2.63
C ARG A 85 -6.39 -11.84 4.06
N VAL A 86 -6.15 -10.71 4.68
CA VAL A 86 -5.61 -10.63 6.04
C VAL A 86 -6.33 -9.55 6.85
N THR A 87 -6.34 -9.70 8.18
CA THR A 87 -6.58 -8.54 9.04
C THR A 87 -5.30 -7.69 9.11
N PHE A 88 -5.41 -6.40 9.44
CA PHE A 88 -4.27 -5.49 9.45
C PHE A 88 -4.40 -4.42 10.54
N GLY A 89 -3.68 -4.60 11.65
CA GLY A 89 -3.71 -3.67 12.79
C GLY A 89 -4.99 -3.71 13.63
N GLY A 90 -5.94 -4.58 13.28
CA GLY A 90 -7.19 -4.80 14.01
C GLY A 90 -8.10 -5.79 13.30
N GLU A 91 -8.98 -6.47 14.05
CA GLU A 91 -9.82 -7.58 13.55
C GLU A 91 -10.77 -7.19 12.41
N THR A 92 -11.18 -5.92 12.36
CA THR A 92 -12.14 -5.38 11.39
C THR A 92 -11.49 -4.57 10.28
N SER A 93 -10.16 -4.46 10.29
CA SER A 93 -9.36 -3.80 9.27
C SER A 93 -8.83 -4.86 8.31
N ILE A 94 -9.34 -4.88 7.08
CA ILE A 94 -9.12 -5.98 6.13
C ILE A 94 -8.32 -5.50 4.94
N VAL A 95 -7.20 -6.18 4.67
CA VAL A 95 -6.43 -6.03 3.44
C VAL A 95 -6.68 -7.23 2.55
N GLU A 96 -7.08 -6.97 1.32
CA GLU A 96 -7.29 -7.97 0.28
C GLU A 96 -6.40 -7.64 -0.93
N LEU A 97 -5.53 -8.58 -1.28
CA LEU A 97 -4.65 -8.50 -2.44
C LEU A 97 -5.10 -9.52 -3.48
N ARG A 98 -5.48 -9.03 -4.66
CA ARG A 98 -5.89 -9.83 -5.83
C ARG A 98 -4.86 -9.70 -6.94
N LEU A 99 -4.48 -10.81 -7.55
CA LEU A 99 -3.66 -10.81 -8.77
C LEU A 99 -4.52 -11.14 -9.99
N ILE A 100 -4.44 -10.27 -11.00
CA ILE A 100 -5.18 -10.36 -12.25
C ILE A 100 -4.16 -10.53 -13.38
N PRO A 101 -3.90 -11.77 -13.84
CA PRO A 101 -2.98 -12.01 -14.94
C PRO A 101 -3.49 -11.40 -16.26
N GLU A 102 -2.61 -10.73 -16.99
CA GLU A 102 -2.85 -10.13 -18.30
C GLU A 102 -1.94 -10.77 -19.36
N GLY A 103 -2.10 -12.09 -19.53
CA GLY A 103 -1.20 -12.90 -20.34
C GLY A 103 -0.17 -13.64 -19.47
N ASN A 104 1.02 -13.89 -20.01
CA ASN A 104 2.03 -14.75 -19.36
C ASN A 104 3.09 -13.96 -18.58
N ASP A 105 3.27 -12.68 -18.87
CA ASP A 105 4.38 -11.84 -18.42
C ASP A 105 3.92 -10.49 -17.88
N ARG A 106 2.61 -10.34 -17.65
CA ARG A 106 2.00 -9.15 -17.08
C ARG A 106 0.93 -9.51 -16.07
N THR A 107 0.93 -8.80 -14.95
CA THR A 107 -0.03 -9.02 -13.86
C THR A 107 -0.42 -7.69 -13.23
N THR A 108 -1.72 -7.46 -13.09
CA THR A 108 -2.25 -6.35 -12.29
C THR A 108 -2.45 -6.81 -10.85
N VAL A 109 -1.78 -6.11 -9.92
CA VAL A 109 -2.05 -6.21 -8.49
C VAL A 109 -3.17 -5.23 -8.17
N GLU A 110 -4.23 -5.75 -7.58
CA GLU A 110 -5.30 -4.96 -6.98
C GLU A 110 -5.21 -5.13 -5.46
N LEU A 111 -5.05 -4.03 -4.74
CA LEU A 111 -5.00 -4.01 -3.28
C LEU A 111 -6.16 -3.18 -2.74
N GLU A 112 -7.00 -3.80 -1.92
CA GLU A 112 -8.12 -3.17 -1.24
C GLU A 112 -7.84 -3.19 0.26
N HIS A 113 -7.88 -2.03 0.92
CA HIS A 113 -7.79 -1.92 2.37
C HIS A 113 -9.05 -1.26 2.91
N THR A 114 -9.89 -2.04 3.59
CA THR A 114 -11.17 -1.60 4.14
C THR A 114 -11.09 -1.52 5.66
N VAL A 115 -11.45 -0.36 6.21
CA VAL A 115 -11.44 -0.05 7.64
C VAL A 115 -12.81 0.44 8.11
N PRO A 116 -13.23 0.18 9.36
CA PRO A 116 -14.45 0.76 9.91
C PRO A 116 -14.36 2.28 9.95
N LYS A 117 -15.47 2.96 9.66
CA LYS A 117 -15.55 4.42 9.74
C LYS A 117 -15.27 4.95 11.15
N ALA A 118 -15.62 4.18 12.19
CA ALA A 118 -15.24 4.50 13.57
C ALA A 118 -13.72 4.61 13.79
N MET A 119 -12.91 3.91 12.98
CA MET A 119 -11.45 4.02 12.99
C MET A 119 -10.94 5.08 12.00
N ALA A 120 -11.53 5.16 10.81
CA ALA A 120 -11.10 6.08 9.76
C ALA A 120 -11.58 7.53 9.96
N GLY A 121 -12.61 7.74 10.78
CA GLY A 121 -13.34 9.01 10.93
C GLY A 121 -14.26 9.29 9.74
N SER A 122 -13.67 9.48 8.55
CA SER A 122 -14.37 9.75 7.29
C SER A 122 -13.57 9.19 6.12
N GLY A 123 -14.02 9.48 4.89
CA GLY A 123 -13.25 9.18 3.68
C GLY A 123 -11.83 9.71 3.69
N ALA A 124 -11.57 10.80 4.43
CA ALA A 124 -10.26 11.38 4.59
C ALA A 124 -9.25 10.41 5.25
N GLY A 125 -9.74 9.40 5.97
CA GLY A 125 -8.90 8.34 6.52
C GLY A 125 -8.16 7.51 5.46
N ALA A 126 -8.55 7.60 4.19
CA ALA A 126 -7.78 7.08 3.06
C ALA A 126 -6.33 7.61 3.04
N LEU A 127 -6.10 8.86 3.46
CA LEU A 127 -4.78 9.48 3.51
C LEU A 127 -3.86 8.87 4.59
N TYR A 128 -4.40 8.16 5.59
CA TYR A 128 -3.57 7.54 6.63
C TYR A 128 -2.90 6.24 6.18
N VAL A 129 -3.42 5.62 5.12
CA VAL A 129 -2.95 4.31 4.62
C VAL A 129 -2.56 4.32 3.15
N GLY A 130 -3.24 5.14 2.33
CA GLY A 130 -3.07 5.22 0.89
C GLY A 130 -1.62 5.45 0.46
N PRO A 131 -0.94 6.50 0.96
CA PRO A 131 0.46 6.76 0.61
C PRO A 131 1.42 5.63 1.04
N GLY A 132 1.14 4.95 2.16
CA GLY A 132 1.89 3.77 2.56
C GLY A 132 1.76 2.61 1.56
N TRP A 133 0.55 2.37 1.05
CA TRP A 133 0.32 1.38 0.01
C TRP A 133 0.92 1.77 -1.34
N ASP A 134 0.89 3.05 -1.72
CA ASP A 134 1.60 3.55 -2.90
C ASP A 134 3.10 3.26 -2.81
N GLY A 135 3.70 3.53 -1.64
CA GLY A 135 5.11 3.21 -1.36
C GLY A 135 5.41 1.71 -1.45
N ALA A 136 4.51 0.85 -0.95
CA ALA A 136 4.65 -0.60 -1.10
C ALA A 136 4.58 -1.03 -2.58
N LEU A 137 3.62 -0.52 -3.36
CA LEU A 137 3.50 -0.83 -4.78
C LEU A 137 4.69 -0.31 -5.60
N LEU A 138 5.32 0.80 -5.18
CA LEU A 138 6.61 1.27 -5.69
C LEU A 138 7.74 0.31 -5.35
N GLY A 139 7.89 -0.10 -4.10
CA GLY A 139 8.91 -1.07 -3.67
C GLY A 139 8.83 -2.37 -4.44
N LEU A 140 7.62 -2.91 -4.64
CA LEU A 140 7.38 -4.11 -5.44
C LEU A 140 7.82 -3.93 -6.90
N ALA A 141 7.61 -2.73 -7.47
CA ALA A 141 8.01 -2.46 -8.85
C ALA A 141 9.52 -2.45 -9.01
N LEU A 142 10.22 -1.78 -8.10
CA LEU A 142 11.68 -1.74 -8.08
C LEU A 142 12.24 -3.16 -7.90
N PHE A 143 11.62 -3.96 -7.04
CA PHE A 143 12.02 -5.36 -6.83
C PHE A 143 11.87 -6.21 -8.08
N LEU A 144 10.70 -6.17 -8.72
CA LEU A 144 10.43 -6.95 -9.94
C LEU A 144 11.26 -6.48 -11.14
N ALA A 145 11.63 -5.19 -11.17
CA ALA A 145 12.56 -4.65 -12.16
C ALA A 145 14.04 -4.99 -11.87
N GLY A 146 14.34 -5.63 -10.74
CA GLY A 146 15.71 -5.96 -10.33
C GLY A 146 16.51 -4.77 -9.82
N GLU A 147 15.85 -3.68 -9.42
CA GLU A 147 16.47 -2.44 -8.94
C GLU A 147 16.78 -2.48 -7.42
N THR A 148 16.26 -3.48 -6.69
CA THR A 148 16.64 -3.76 -5.30
C THR A 148 17.86 -4.69 -5.25
N GLY A 149 19.05 -4.11 -5.35
CA GLY A 149 20.33 -4.83 -5.34
C GLY A 149 20.76 -5.35 -3.97
N GLU A 150 21.96 -5.94 -3.90
CA GLU A 150 22.58 -6.33 -2.63
C GLU A 150 22.78 -5.11 -1.72
N GLY A 151 22.37 -5.23 -0.46
CA GLY A 151 22.44 -4.13 0.51
C GLY A 151 21.31 -3.11 0.43
N PHE A 152 20.30 -3.31 -0.43
CA PHE A 152 19.06 -2.56 -0.35
C PHE A 152 18.37 -2.83 0.98
N ASP A 153 18.17 -1.79 1.79
CA ASP A 153 17.35 -1.83 2.99
C ASP A 153 16.03 -1.09 2.72
N PRO A 154 14.89 -1.81 2.66
CA PRO A 154 13.58 -1.22 2.42
C PRO A 154 13.21 -0.14 3.45
N THR A 155 13.66 -0.29 4.70
CA THR A 155 13.34 0.67 5.77
C THR A 155 14.05 2.00 5.52
N THR A 156 15.36 1.97 5.26
CA THR A 156 16.14 3.16 4.89
C THR A 156 15.64 3.77 3.57
N ALA A 157 15.30 2.95 2.58
CA ALA A 157 14.78 3.43 1.30
C ALA A 157 13.44 4.17 1.46
N ALA A 158 12.53 3.66 2.32
CA ALA A 158 11.25 4.29 2.62
C ALA A 158 11.40 5.67 3.28
N ALA A 159 12.45 5.87 4.08
CA ALA A 159 12.75 7.14 4.75
C ALA A 159 13.50 8.15 3.86
N SER A 160 13.95 7.76 2.66
CA SER A 160 14.80 8.60 1.83
C SER A 160 14.09 9.88 1.34
N PRO A 161 14.82 10.99 1.10
CA PRO A 161 14.24 12.22 0.53
C PRO A 161 13.50 11.97 -0.79
N GLU A 162 14.00 11.05 -1.63
CA GLU A 162 13.36 10.66 -2.88
C GLU A 162 11.98 10.03 -2.64
N THR A 163 11.87 9.12 -1.67
CA THR A 163 10.59 8.49 -1.31
C THR A 163 9.63 9.48 -0.66
N GLN A 164 10.13 10.40 0.18
CA GLN A 164 9.28 11.44 0.76
C GLN A 164 8.73 12.40 -0.32
N ARG A 165 9.51 12.74 -1.36
CA ARG A 165 9.01 13.50 -2.53
C ARG A 165 7.95 12.72 -3.31
N PHE A 166 8.13 11.40 -3.47
CA PHE A 166 7.09 10.54 -4.04
C PHE A 166 5.81 10.56 -3.19
N ASN A 167 5.96 10.48 -1.86
CA ASN A 167 4.83 10.50 -0.94
C ASN A 167 4.05 11.82 -0.99
N LEU A 168 4.71 12.97 -1.17
CA LEU A 168 4.01 14.25 -1.38
C LEU A 168 3.09 14.21 -2.61
N GLY A 169 3.59 13.73 -3.76
CA GLY A 169 2.75 13.57 -4.96
C GLY A 169 1.65 12.52 -4.79
N SER A 170 1.92 11.45 -4.04
CA SER A 170 0.90 10.46 -3.67
C SER A 170 -0.20 11.09 -2.80
N ILE A 171 0.15 11.93 -1.82
CA ILE A 171 -0.80 12.65 -0.96
C ILE A 171 -1.70 13.55 -1.80
N GLU A 172 -1.15 14.28 -2.76
CA GLU A 172 -1.95 15.10 -3.69
C GLU A 172 -2.96 14.25 -4.48
N LEU A 173 -2.54 13.10 -4.99
CA LEU A 173 -3.42 12.20 -5.76
C LEU A 173 -4.49 11.53 -4.89
N TRP A 174 -4.15 11.15 -3.66
CA TRP A 174 -5.13 10.65 -2.69
C TRP A 174 -6.11 11.72 -2.24
N THR A 175 -5.65 12.97 -2.12
CA THR A 175 -6.52 14.12 -1.82
C THR A 175 -7.58 14.27 -2.91
N ALA A 176 -7.17 14.26 -4.18
CA ALA A 176 -8.09 14.31 -5.32
C ALA A 176 -9.08 13.12 -5.33
N ALA A 177 -8.61 11.91 -5.02
CA ALA A 177 -9.47 10.73 -4.95
C ALA A 177 -10.52 10.82 -3.82
N VAL A 178 -10.15 11.37 -2.66
CA VAL A 178 -11.11 11.62 -1.56
C VAL A 178 -12.12 12.69 -1.97
N GLU A 179 -11.68 13.77 -2.61
CA GLU A 179 -12.58 14.83 -3.13
C GLU A 179 -13.60 14.26 -4.12
N GLU A 180 -13.14 13.47 -5.10
CA GLU A 180 -13.99 12.84 -6.11
C GLU A 180 -15.02 11.88 -5.49
N SER A 181 -14.62 11.15 -4.45
CA SER A 181 -15.53 10.23 -3.75
C SER A 181 -16.67 10.95 -2.99
N GLY A 182 -16.48 12.23 -2.63
CA GLY A 182 -17.44 12.99 -1.81
C GLY A 182 -17.66 12.42 -0.40
N THR A 183 -16.71 11.63 0.12
CA THR A 183 -16.85 10.89 1.39
C THR A 183 -16.28 11.60 2.62
N ALA A 184 -15.77 12.82 2.45
CA ALA A 184 -15.24 13.65 3.53
C ALA A 184 -15.56 15.14 3.29
N THR A 185 -15.64 15.90 4.38
CA THR A 185 -15.71 17.36 4.32
C THR A 185 -14.34 17.97 4.01
N ALA A 186 -14.32 19.21 3.52
CA ALA A 186 -13.07 19.93 3.25
C ALA A 186 -12.20 20.11 4.50
N GLU A 187 -12.81 20.27 5.69
CA GLU A 187 -12.09 20.39 6.96
C GLU A 187 -11.41 19.08 7.36
N GLU A 188 -12.14 17.96 7.29
CA GLU A 188 -11.59 16.63 7.55
C GLU A 188 -10.45 16.29 6.58
N LEU A 189 -10.64 16.63 5.30
CA LEU A 189 -9.64 16.41 4.26
C LEU A 189 -8.37 17.22 4.53
N ALA A 190 -8.49 18.52 4.82
CA ALA A 190 -7.35 19.37 5.14
C ALA A 190 -6.57 18.85 6.35
N ALA A 191 -7.26 18.43 7.41
CA ALA A 191 -6.60 17.85 8.59
C ALA A 191 -5.87 16.53 8.26
N ALA A 192 -6.47 15.68 7.43
CA ALA A 192 -5.86 14.42 7.02
C ALA A 192 -4.64 14.61 6.12
N VAL A 193 -4.64 15.62 5.24
CA VAL A 193 -3.47 15.97 4.41
C VAL A 193 -2.29 16.35 5.28
N GLU A 194 -2.48 17.21 6.28
CA GLU A 194 -1.41 17.63 7.18
C GLU A 194 -0.87 16.46 8.02
N ALA A 195 -1.76 15.63 8.56
CA ALA A 195 -1.36 14.41 9.28
C ALA A 195 -0.59 13.43 8.36
N SER A 196 -1.02 13.28 7.11
CA SER A 196 -0.39 12.41 6.13
C SER A 196 1.00 12.91 5.73
N LYS A 197 1.20 14.21 5.57
CA LYS A 197 2.53 14.79 5.32
C LYS A 197 3.48 14.53 6.49
N ALA A 198 3.02 14.77 7.72
CA ALA A 198 3.81 14.51 8.92
C ALA A 198 4.18 13.02 9.05
N GLN A 199 3.33 12.11 8.59
CA GLN A 199 3.58 10.66 8.64
C GLN A 199 4.52 10.17 7.52
N PHE A 200 4.33 10.63 6.28
CA PHE A 200 4.98 10.05 5.10
C PHE A 200 6.06 10.92 4.44
N ALA A 201 6.12 12.20 4.80
CA ALA A 201 7.11 13.16 4.30
C ALA A 201 7.58 14.15 5.38
N PRO A 202 7.98 13.68 6.59
CA PRO A 202 8.31 14.55 7.72
C PRO A 202 9.48 15.50 7.48
N ASP A 203 10.44 15.13 6.61
CA ASP A 203 11.65 15.90 6.35
C ASP A 203 11.57 16.71 5.04
N ALA A 204 10.41 16.73 4.39
CA ALA A 204 10.24 17.43 3.12
C ALA A 204 10.13 18.96 3.29
N GLU A 205 9.69 19.44 4.46
CA GLU A 205 9.62 20.87 4.77
C GLU A 205 11.01 21.48 5.02
N ASP A 206 11.98 20.69 5.49
CA ASP A 206 13.36 21.14 5.78
C ASP A 206 14.25 21.27 4.53
N GLN A 207 13.72 20.98 3.35
CA GLN A 207 14.46 20.98 2.07
C GLN A 207 14.02 22.10 1.10
N ALA A 208 13.17 23.03 1.54
CA ALA A 208 12.66 24.16 0.76
C ALA A 208 13.55 25.43 0.87
#